data_AF-A0AAD9Q2R6-F1
#
_entry.id   AF-A0AAD9Q2R6-F1
#
_cell.length_a   1.000
_cell.length_b   1.000
_cell.length_c   1.000
_cell.angle_alpha   90.00
_cell.angle_beta   90.00
_cell.angle_gamma   90.00
#
_symmetry.space_group_name_H-M   'P 1'
#
loop_
_entity.id
_entity.type
_entity.pdbx_description
1 polymer ?
#
loop_
_entity_poly.entity_id
_entity_poly.type
_entity_poly.pdbx_seq_one_letter_code
_entity_poly.pdbx_strand_id
1 'polypeptide(L)' 'MSYETDYFTDLITNRSISFIKQTVAANPNSPFLAVLSHSAPHGPETPAPQYSTAFPNAKAPRY' A
#
# COMPACT_ATOMS: atom_id res chain seq x y z
N MET A 1 -6.34 14.97 -8.82
CA MET A 1 -5.82 13.79 -8.11
C MET A 1 -4.85 14.29 -7.07
N SER A 2 -5.10 13.99 -5.80
CA SER A 2 -4.17 14.30 -4.71
C SER A 2 -3.39 13.02 -4.39
N TYR A 3 -2.07 13.09 -4.53
CA TYR A 3 -1.15 11.95 -4.39
C TYR A 3 -1.37 11.17 -3.08
N GLU A 4 -1.50 11.90 -1.96
CA GLU A 4 -1.64 11.31 -0.62
C GLU A 4 -2.96 10.55 -0.43
N THR A 5 -3.97 10.85 -1.25
CA THR A 5 -5.31 10.26 -1.13
C THR A 5 -5.65 9.28 -2.24
N ASP A 6 -4.89 9.26 -3.34
CA ASP A 6 -5.31 8.55 -4.55
C ASP A 6 -4.36 7.40 -4.92
N TYR A 7 -3.14 7.31 -4.34
CA TYR A 7 -2.27 6.17 -4.60
C TYR A 7 -2.78 4.92 -3.86
N PHE A 8 -3.22 3.93 -4.65
CA PHE A 8 -3.97 2.79 -4.14
C PHE A 8 -3.21 1.98 -3.06
N THR A 9 -1.90 1.84 -3.21
CA THR A 9 -1.02 1.18 -2.24
C THR A 9 -1.06 1.87 -0.87
N ASP A 10 -1.03 3.21 -0.88
CA ASP A 10 -1.06 4.01 0.35
C ASP A 10 -2.45 3.98 0.98
N LEU A 11 -3.51 3.98 0.17
CA LEU A 11 -4.89 3.83 0.65
C LEU A 11 -5.12 2.50 1.37
N ILE A 12 -4.65 1.38 0.80
CA ILE A 12 -4.74 0.06 1.46
C ILE A 12 -4.03 0.13 2.82
N THR A 13 -2.80 0.64 2.84
CA THR A 13 -1.99 0.74 4.05
C THR A 13 -2.66 1.61 5.12
N ASN A 14 -3.11 2.81 4.76
CA ASN A 14 -3.74 3.76 5.68
C ASN A 14 -5.06 3.23 6.26
N ARG A 15 -5.87 2.55 5.44
CA ARG A 15 -7.11 1.90 5.88
C ARG A 15 -6.82 0.72 6.81
N SER A 16 -5.82 -0.09 6.52
CA SER A 16 -5.41 -1.21 7.37
C SER A 16 -4.91 -0.74 8.74
N ILE A 17 -4.10 0.32 8.79
CA ILE A 17 -3.66 0.92 10.06
C ILE A 17 -4.86 1.41 10.87
N SER A 18 -5.80 2.09 10.21
CA SER A 18 -7.02 2.60 10.85
C SER A 18 -7.87 1.47 11.41
N PHE A 19 -8.07 0.39 10.63
CA PHE A 19 -8.76 -0.83 11.08
C PHE A 19 -8.09 -1.43 12.32
N ILE A 20 -6.77 -1.66 12.28
CA ILE A 20 -6.03 -2.25 13.41
C ILE A 20 -6.18 -1.39 14.67
N LYS A 21 -6.01 -0.07 14.57
CA LYS A 21 -6.17 0.85 15.71
C LYS A 21 -7.57 0.78 16.30
N GLN A 22 -8.59 0.75 15.45
CA GLN A 22 -9.99 0.63 15.89
C GLN A 22 -10.28 -0.72 16.54
N THR A 23 -9.80 -1.82 15.96
CA THR A 23 -9.96 -3.18 16.50
C THR A 23 -9.34 -3.32 17.88
N VAL A 24 -8.10 -2.85 18.04
CA VAL A 24 -7.38 -2.91 19.33
C VAL A 24 -8.04 -2.01 20.37
N ALA A 25 -8.48 -0.81 20.00
CA ALA A 25 -9.18 0.09 20.92
C ALA A 25 -10.52 -0.49 21.39
N ALA A 26 -11.25 -1.16 20.50
CA ALA A 26 -12.54 -1.77 20.82
C ALA A 26 -12.41 -3.08 21.60
N ASN A 27 -11.39 -3.90 21.31
CA ASN A 27 -11.20 -5.22 21.91
C ASN A 27 -9.71 -5.48 22.27
N PRO A 28 -9.18 -4.85 23.33
CA PRO A 28 -7.74 -4.85 23.62
C PRO A 28 -7.09 -6.23 23.81
N ASN A 29 -7.86 -7.22 24.26
CA ASN A 29 -7.37 -8.55 24.61
C ASN A 29 -7.85 -9.65 23.64
N SER A 30 -8.58 -9.29 22.59
CA SER A 30 -9.09 -10.27 21.63
C SER A 30 -8.11 -10.42 20.46
N PRO A 31 -7.72 -11.64 20.10
CA PRO A 31 -6.91 -11.85 18.90
C PRO A 31 -7.73 -11.49 17.66
N PHE A 32 -7.04 -10.99 16.63
CA PHE A 32 -7.64 -10.75 15.31
C PHE A 32 -6.67 -11.18 14.20
N LEU A 33 -7.21 -11.41 13.00
CA LEU A 33 -6.46 -11.65 11.79
C LEU A 33 -6.71 -10.47 10.82
N ALA A 34 -5.63 -9.92 10.26
CA ALA A 34 -5.71 -8.94 9.19
C ALA A 34 -4.99 -9.48 7.96
N VAL A 35 -5.70 -9.61 6.84
CA VAL A 35 -5.13 -9.99 5.55
C VAL A 35 -5.16 -8.78 4.64
N LEU A 36 -3.99 -8.35 4.17
CA LEU A 36 -3.81 -7.20 3.30
C LEU A 36 -3.48 -7.70 1.89
N SER A 37 -4.23 -7.23 0.89
CA SER A 37 -4.07 -7.64 -0.50
C SER A 37 -3.74 -6.43 -1.37
N HIS A 38 -2.46 -6.09 -1.47
CA HIS A 38 -2.00 -5.04 -2.38
C HIS A 38 -2.13 -5.48 -3.84
N SER A 39 -2.58 -4.56 -4.71
CA SER A 39 -2.60 -4.78 -6.15
C SER A 39 -1.24 -4.50 -6.80
N ALA A 40 -0.47 -3.54 -6.25
CA ALA A 40 0.88 -3.25 -6.74
C ALA A 40 1.80 -4.47 -6.55
N PRO A 41 2.72 -4.76 -7.50
CA PRO A 41 3.01 -4.02 -8.72
C PRO A 41 2.26 -4.56 -9.95
N HIS A 42 1.09 -5.18 -9.80
CA HIS A 42 0.33 -5.70 -10.94
C HIS A 42 0.16 -4.61 -12.00
N GLY A 43 0.35 -4.99 -13.27
CA GLY A 43 0.30 -4.05 -14.38
C GLY A 43 -1.04 -3.30 -14.45
N PRO A 44 -1.05 -2.03 -14.92
CA PRO A 44 0.11 -1.22 -15.33
C PRO A 44 0.98 -0.77 -14.14
N GLU A 45 2.31 -0.89 -14.26
CA GLU A 45 3.26 -0.59 -13.18
C GLU A 45 3.44 0.93 -12.98
N THR A 46 2.40 1.62 -12.53
CA THR A 46 2.47 3.05 -12.19
C THR A 46 3.18 3.20 -10.83
N PRO A 47 4.41 3.76 -10.80
CA PRO A 47 5.11 3.95 -9.54
C PRO A 47 4.41 5.03 -8.72
N ALA A 48 4.57 4.96 -7.40
CA ALA A 48 4.22 6.07 -6.53
C ALA A 48 5.03 7.31 -6.99
N PRO A 49 4.43 8.51 -7.07
CA PRO A 49 5.12 9.72 -7.55
C PRO A 49 6.50 9.98 -6.93
N GLN A 50 6.67 9.75 -5.64
CA GLN A 50 7.94 9.89 -4.91
C GLN A 50 9.04 8.91 -5.35
N TYR A 51 8.66 7.78 -5.98
CA TYR A 51 9.59 6.79 -6.52
C TYR A 51 9.67 6.82 -8.06
N SER A 52 8.95 7.73 -8.72
CA SER A 52 8.85 7.80 -10.19
C SER A 52 10.20 7.95 -10.91
N THR A 53 11.20 8.55 -10.24
CA THR A 53 12.54 8.78 -10.77
C THR A 53 13.62 8.02 -9.99
N ALA A 54 13.25 7.10 -9.11
CA ALA A 54 14.22 6.39 -8.25
C ALA A 54 15.21 5.53 -9.05
N PHE A 55 14.80 5.07 -10.25
CA PHE A 55 15.59 4.15 -11.08
C PHE A 55 15.55 4.53 -12.57
N PRO A 56 16.08 5.69 -12.96
CA PRO A 56 15.89 6.25 -14.31
C PRO A 56 16.55 5.39 -15.41
N ASN A 57 17.56 4.60 -15.06
CA ASN A 57 18.35 3.78 -15.98
C ASN A 57 18.24 2.27 -15.70
N ALA A 58 17.40 1.86 -14.75
CA ALA A 58 17.24 0.44 -14.48
C ALA A 58 16.40 -0.21 -15.59
N LYS A 59 16.86 -1.38 -16.04
CA LYS A 59 16.09 -2.25 -16.93
C LYS A 59 15.82 -3.54 -16.19
N ALA A 60 14.56 -3.98 -16.21
CA ALA A 60 14.23 -5.32 -15.74
C ALA A 60 14.96 -6.36 -16.62
N PRO A 61 15.47 -7.46 -16.05
CA PRO A 61 15.96 -8.59 -16.82
C PRO A 61 14.86 -9.04 -17.80
N ARG A 62 15.17 -9.05 -19.09
CA ARG A 62 14.29 -9.61 -20.12
C ARG A 62 14.90 -10.93 -20.57
N TYR A 63 14.13 -12.01 -20.50
CA TYR A 63 14.47 -13.30 -21.08
C TYR A 63 14.19 -13.32 -22.59
#